data_AF-A0A381R1Q4-F1
#
_entry.id   AF-A0A381R1Q4-F1
#
_cell.length_a   1.000
_cell.length_b   1.000
_cell.length_c   1.000
_cell.angle_alpha   90.00
_cell.angle_beta   90.00
_cell.angle_gamma   90.00
#
_symmetry.space_group_name_H-M   'P 1'
#
loop_
_entity.id
_entity.type
_entity.pdbx_description
1 polymer ?
#
loop_
_entity_poly.entity_id
_entity_poly.type
_entity_poly.pdbx_seq_one_letter_code
_entity_poly.pdbx_strand_id
1 'polypeptide(L)'
;MFASTLNVGFLAGLLSLAAFVPYIIAIVKGATKPNRATWWIWTTNGLILLASYYASGAESTVWVAVGYFVGSLLTAVLALRYGEGGWSSFDRSCLLGATLGLLVWWVFHSPIITVVMGLSVDFAGALPTIRKVYHAPESEDRLAWILFISGNTLNLFAIEAWSFAIAVYPVYMFLASGTIAALVLRPRLGTNRRSVQDGNISV
;
A
#
# COMPACT_ATOMS: atom_id res chain seq x y z
N MET A 1 -15.96 8.39 25.42
CA MET A 1 -14.63 8.09 24.86
C MET A 1 -14.70 6.99 23.80
N PHE A 2 -15.36 5.86 24.05
CA PHE A 2 -15.54 4.77 23.06
C PHE A 2 -16.30 5.15 21.77
N ALA A 3 -17.32 6.02 21.86
CA ALA A 3 -18.06 6.46 20.67
C ALA A 3 -17.22 7.34 19.73
N SER A 4 -16.31 8.15 20.28
CA SER A 4 -15.45 9.03 19.48
C SER A 4 -14.37 8.27 18.72
N THR A 5 -13.76 7.26 19.32
CA THR A 5 -12.74 6.39 18.70
C THR A 5 -13.34 5.49 17.62
N LEU A 6 -14.55 4.97 17.84
CA LEU A 6 -15.29 4.20 16.84
C LEU A 6 -15.60 5.04 15.59
N ASN A 7 -15.99 6.30 15.78
CA ASN A 7 -16.20 7.24 14.67
C ASN A 7 -14.91 7.56 13.91
N VAL A 8 -13.78 7.68 14.61
CA VAL A 8 -12.45 7.91 14.01
C VAL A 8 -11.99 6.68 13.21
N GLY A 9 -12.16 5.46 13.75
CA GLY A 9 -11.82 4.23 13.04
C GLY A 9 -12.68 4.00 11.79
N PHE A 10 -13.98 4.31 11.85
CA PHE A 10 -14.85 4.26 10.68
C PHE A 10 -14.42 5.25 9.60
N LEU A 11 -14.12 6.50 9.98
CA LEU A 11 -13.63 7.51 9.05
C LEU A 11 -12.28 7.13 8.43
N ALA A 12 -11.38 6.54 9.22
CA ALA A 12 -10.11 6.01 8.75
C ALA A 12 -10.30 4.96 7.64
N GLY A 13 -11.19 3.98 7.87
CA GLY A 13 -11.53 2.97 6.87
C GLY A 13 -12.14 3.57 5.61
N LEU A 14 -13.06 4.54 5.74
CA LEU A 14 -13.70 5.20 4.60
C LEU A 14 -12.69 5.96 3.74
N LEU A 15 -11.74 6.69 4.35
CA LEU A 15 -10.68 7.39 3.62
C LEU A 15 -9.75 6.42 2.88
N SER A 16 -9.33 5.33 3.54
CA SER A 16 -8.48 4.32 2.92
C SER A 16 -9.16 3.63 1.75
N LEU A 17 -10.47 3.37 1.81
CA LEU A 17 -11.24 2.82 0.69
C LEU A 17 -11.44 3.86 -0.42
N ALA A 18 -11.75 5.10 -0.06
CA ALA A 18 -11.90 6.20 -1.02
C ALA A 18 -10.61 6.46 -1.80
N ALA A 19 -9.43 6.21 -1.21
CA ALA A 19 -8.13 6.34 -1.87
C ALA A 19 -7.98 5.46 -3.12
N PHE A 20 -8.65 4.31 -3.20
CA PHE A 20 -8.64 3.47 -4.39
C PHE A 20 -9.32 4.13 -5.59
N VAL A 21 -10.29 5.03 -5.39
CA VAL A 21 -11.04 5.68 -6.47
C VAL A 21 -10.12 6.55 -7.35
N PRO A 22 -9.43 7.59 -6.82
CA PRO A 22 -8.49 8.37 -7.64
C PRO A 22 -7.34 7.51 -8.16
N TYR A 23 -6.90 6.49 -7.40
CA TYR A 23 -5.86 5.58 -7.83
C TYR A 23 -6.24 4.82 -9.11
N ILE A 24 -7.40 4.16 -9.10
CA ILE A 24 -7.93 3.41 -10.25
C ILE A 24 -8.15 4.33 -11.45
N ILE A 25 -8.70 5.53 -11.24
CA ILE A 25 -8.88 6.53 -12.30
C ILE A 25 -7.53 6.93 -12.91
N ALA A 26 -6.51 7.18 -12.09
CA ALA A 26 -5.17 7.53 -12.54
C ALA A 26 -4.50 6.39 -13.32
N ILE A 27 -4.73 5.13 -12.91
CA ILE A 27 -4.23 3.94 -13.63
C ILE A 27 -4.86 3.84 -15.02
N VAL A 28 -6.19 3.91 -15.11
CA VAL A 28 -6.90 3.78 -16.40
C VAL A 28 -6.55 4.93 -17.35
N LYS A 29 -6.27 6.12 -16.81
CA LYS A 29 -5.76 7.28 -17.56
C LYS A 29 -4.27 7.17 -17.93
N GLY A 30 -3.56 6.15 -17.46
CA GLY A 30 -2.12 5.96 -17.69
C GLY A 30 -1.21 6.93 -16.94
N ALA A 31 -1.76 7.74 -16.03
CA ALA A 31 -1.01 8.67 -15.18
C ALA A 31 -0.26 7.93 -14.06
N THR A 32 -0.72 6.74 -13.67
CA THR A 32 -0.11 5.89 -12.65
C THR A 32 0.16 4.51 -13.21
N LYS A 33 1.35 3.97 -12.91
CA LYS A 33 1.78 2.64 -13.35
C LYS A 33 2.06 1.77 -12.13
N PRO A 34 1.07 1.03 -11.62
CA PRO A 34 1.21 0.25 -10.39
C PRO A 34 2.29 -0.82 -10.53
N ASN A 35 3.09 -1.07 -9.48
CA ASN A 35 4.11 -2.13 -9.53
C ASN A 35 3.42 -3.49 -9.38
N ARG A 36 3.60 -4.38 -10.36
CA ARG A 36 2.91 -5.68 -10.39
C ARG A 36 3.18 -6.55 -9.16
N ALA A 37 4.44 -6.62 -8.70
CA ALA A 37 4.79 -7.47 -7.55
C ALA A 37 4.09 -6.98 -6.28
N THR A 38 4.13 -5.67 -6.00
CA THR A 38 3.46 -5.09 -4.83
C THR A 38 1.99 -5.45 -4.78
N TRP A 39 1.27 -5.17 -5.87
CA TRP A 39 -0.18 -5.31 -5.86
C TRP A 39 -0.64 -6.77 -5.82
N TRP A 40 0.12 -7.70 -6.40
CA TRP A 40 -0.16 -9.14 -6.24
C TRP A 40 0.11 -9.65 -4.82
N ILE A 41 1.20 -9.19 -4.17
CA ILE A 41 1.48 -9.54 -2.77
C ILE A 41 0.38 -9.00 -1.86
N TRP A 42 0.01 -7.72 -2.00
CA TRP A 42 -1.07 -7.12 -1.19
C TRP A 42 -2.44 -7.74 -1.46
N THR A 43 -2.75 -8.11 -2.70
CA THR A 43 -3.98 -8.85 -3.01
C THR A 43 -4.03 -10.18 -2.28
N THR A 44 -2.91 -10.91 -2.27
CA THR A 44 -2.80 -12.19 -1.56
C THR A 44 -2.98 -12.01 -0.05
N ASN A 45 -2.33 -10.98 0.53
CA ASN A 45 -2.49 -10.65 1.95
C ASN A 45 -3.93 -10.24 2.29
N GLY A 46 -4.57 -9.45 1.43
CA GLY A 46 -5.97 -9.05 1.58
C GLY A 46 -6.94 -10.23 1.52
N LEU A 47 -6.69 -11.20 0.66
CA LEU A 47 -7.49 -12.44 0.60
C LEU A 47 -7.37 -13.25 1.90
N ILE A 48 -6.16 -13.36 2.45
CA ILE A 48 -5.92 -14.05 3.73
C ILE A 48 -6.63 -13.34 4.88
N LEU A 49 -6.57 -12.00 4.90
CA LEU A 49 -7.29 -11.19 5.89
C LEU A 49 -8.79 -11.42 5.80
N LEU A 50 -9.35 -11.39 4.59
CA LEU A 50 -10.76 -11.65 4.34
C LEU A 50 -11.18 -13.05 4.80
N ALA A 51 -10.40 -14.08 4.44
CA ALA A 51 -10.66 -15.45 4.87
C ALA A 51 -10.60 -15.60 6.40
N SER A 52 -9.66 -14.90 7.05
CA SER A 52 -9.53 -14.91 8.51
C SER A 52 -10.73 -14.27 9.19
N TYR A 53 -11.25 -13.15 8.66
CA TYR A 53 -12.42 -12.47 9.20
C TYR A 53 -13.70 -13.29 9.01
N TYR A 54 -13.81 -13.96 7.86
CA TYR A 54 -14.91 -14.88 7.60
C TYR A 54 -14.88 -16.07 8.58
N ALA A 55 -13.71 -16.67 8.79
CA ALA A 55 -13.53 -17.80 9.70
C ALA A 55 -13.76 -17.43 11.19
N SER A 56 -13.48 -16.19 11.60
CA SER A 56 -13.68 -15.71 12.96
C SER A 56 -15.11 -15.23 13.27
N GLY A 57 -16.00 -15.19 12.27
CA GLY A 57 -17.38 -14.70 12.42
C GLY A 57 -17.46 -13.17 12.60
N ALA A 58 -16.45 -12.43 12.14
CA ALA A 58 -16.37 -10.97 12.28
C ALA A 58 -17.27 -10.24 11.27
N GLU A 59 -18.59 -10.44 11.36
CA GLU A 59 -19.58 -9.97 10.37
C GLU A 59 -19.62 -8.44 10.18
N SER A 60 -19.33 -7.67 11.22
CA SER A 60 -19.36 -6.20 11.16
C SER A 60 -18.14 -5.59 10.47
N THR A 61 -16.97 -6.24 10.58
CA THR A 61 -15.70 -5.72 10.05
C THR A 61 -15.25 -6.41 8.77
N VAL A 62 -15.89 -7.52 8.38
CA VAL A 62 -15.58 -8.26 7.14
C VAL A 62 -15.64 -7.37 5.89
N TRP A 63 -16.55 -6.40 5.85
CA TRP A 63 -16.69 -5.48 4.71
C TRP A 63 -15.46 -4.60 4.47
N VAL A 64 -14.71 -4.28 5.52
CA VAL A 64 -13.44 -3.55 5.39
C VAL A 64 -12.40 -4.44 4.71
N ALA A 65 -12.30 -5.70 5.13
CA ALA A 65 -11.41 -6.67 4.50
C ALA A 65 -11.80 -6.95 3.04
N VAL A 66 -13.11 -7.03 2.74
CA VAL A 66 -13.62 -7.11 1.35
C VAL A 66 -13.16 -5.91 0.54
N GLY A 67 -13.33 -4.69 1.06
CA GLY A 67 -12.93 -3.47 0.37
C GLY A 67 -11.43 -3.42 0.05
N TYR A 68 -10.58 -3.80 1.01
CA TYR A 68 -9.13 -3.88 0.78
C TYR A 68 -8.75 -4.95 -0.23
N PHE A 69 -9.34 -6.16 -0.13
CA PHE A 69 -9.09 -7.24 -1.08
C PHE A 69 -9.55 -6.85 -2.49
N VAL A 70 -10.76 -6.31 -2.64
CA VAL A 70 -11.29 -5.89 -3.95
C VAL A 70 -10.48 -4.74 -4.52
N GLY A 71 -10.16 -3.71 -3.72
CA GLY A 71 -9.36 -2.57 -4.17
C GLY A 71 -7.97 -2.99 -4.64
N SER A 72 -7.28 -3.83 -3.85
CA SER A 72 -5.97 -4.36 -4.23
C SER A 72 -6.04 -5.30 -5.44
N LEU A 73 -7.04 -6.19 -5.52
CA LEU A 73 -7.24 -7.09 -6.64
C LEU A 73 -7.50 -6.33 -7.94
N LEU A 74 -8.42 -5.35 -7.93
CA LEU A 74 -8.70 -4.51 -9.09
C LEU A 74 -7.42 -3.81 -9.56
N THR A 75 -6.64 -3.30 -8.62
CA THR A 75 -5.37 -2.65 -8.92
C THR A 75 -4.34 -3.63 -9.49
N ALA A 76 -4.22 -4.84 -8.94
CA ALA A 76 -3.33 -5.89 -9.43
C ALA A 76 -3.71 -6.35 -10.85
N VAL A 77 -5.00 -6.51 -11.12
CA VAL A 77 -5.53 -6.83 -12.45
C VAL A 77 -5.23 -5.70 -13.44
N LEU A 78 -5.49 -4.45 -13.06
CA LEU A 78 -5.13 -3.30 -13.90
C LEU A 78 -3.61 -3.20 -14.12
N ALA A 79 -2.80 -3.59 -13.14
CA ALA A 79 -1.34 -3.62 -13.24
C ALA A 79 -0.82 -4.58 -14.32
N LEU A 80 -1.59 -5.61 -14.70
CA LEU A 80 -1.22 -6.49 -15.81
C LEU A 80 -1.17 -5.73 -17.14
N ARG A 81 -2.09 -4.77 -17.34
CA ARG A 81 -2.20 -3.97 -18.58
C ARG A 81 -1.47 -2.63 -18.48
N TYR A 82 -1.61 -1.92 -17.36
CA TYR A 82 -1.14 -0.54 -17.18
C TYR A 82 0.09 -0.44 -16.26
N GLY A 83 0.40 -1.51 -15.53
CA GLY A 83 1.47 -1.52 -14.53
C GLY A 83 2.84 -1.87 -15.11
N GLU A 84 3.85 -1.71 -14.26
CA GLU A 84 5.26 -1.92 -14.57
C GLU A 84 5.95 -2.82 -13.53
N GLY A 85 7.18 -3.24 -13.85
CA GLY A 85 7.98 -4.09 -12.98
C GLY A 85 7.36 -5.47 -12.76
N GLY A 86 7.67 -6.07 -11.62
CA GLY A 86 7.15 -7.36 -11.18
C GLY A 86 8.08 -8.54 -11.43
N TRP A 87 9.11 -8.37 -12.28
CA TRP A 87 10.03 -9.47 -12.63
C TRP A 87 11.50 -9.10 -12.58
N SER A 88 11.84 -7.90 -12.07
CA SER A 88 13.23 -7.55 -11.78
C SER A 88 13.78 -8.46 -10.67
N SER A 89 15.11 -8.59 -10.55
CA SER A 89 15.72 -9.44 -9.51
C SER A 89 15.25 -9.06 -8.10
N PHE A 90 15.02 -7.77 -7.86
CA PHE A 90 14.48 -7.28 -6.58
C PHE A 90 13.01 -7.66 -6.37
N ASP A 91 12.17 -7.51 -7.39
CA ASP A 91 10.76 -7.89 -7.32
C ASP A 91 10.61 -9.39 -7.05
N ARG A 92 11.45 -10.21 -7.70
CA ARG A 92 11.49 -11.66 -7.47
C ARG A 92 11.92 -12.01 -6.05
N SER A 93 12.89 -11.31 -5.47
CA SER A 93 13.26 -11.49 -4.06
C SER A 93 12.11 -11.13 -3.13
N CYS A 94 11.35 -10.07 -3.43
CA CYS A 94 10.16 -9.68 -2.65
C CYS A 94 9.05 -10.73 -2.76
N LEU A 95 8.75 -11.21 -3.98
CA LEU A 95 7.78 -12.28 -4.23
C LEU A 95 8.17 -13.58 -3.54
N LEU A 96 9.46 -13.97 -3.61
CA LEU A 96 9.97 -15.14 -2.92
C LEU A 96 9.87 -14.99 -1.40
N GLY A 97 10.29 -13.84 -0.86
CA GLY A 97 10.18 -13.54 0.58
C GLY A 97 8.74 -13.58 1.07
N ALA A 98 7.81 -12.98 0.32
CA ALA A 98 6.38 -13.06 0.60
C ALA A 98 5.88 -14.50 0.58
N THR A 99 6.26 -15.28 -0.43
CA THR A 99 5.88 -16.71 -0.54
C THR A 99 6.41 -17.51 0.66
N LEU A 100 7.67 -17.33 1.04
CA LEU A 100 8.26 -18.01 2.19
C LEU A 100 7.57 -17.60 3.51
N GLY A 101 7.26 -16.32 3.68
CA GLY A 101 6.51 -15.83 4.85
C GLY A 101 5.13 -16.46 4.97
N LEU A 102 4.40 -16.60 3.85
CA LEU A 102 3.11 -17.29 3.80
C LEU A 102 3.24 -18.78 4.12
N LEU A 103 4.29 -19.45 3.65
CA LEU A 103 4.55 -20.86 3.98
C LEU A 103 4.82 -21.04 5.48
N VAL A 104 5.64 -20.17 6.08
CA VAL A 104 5.90 -20.21 7.53
C VAL A 104 4.61 -19.97 8.32
N TRP A 105 3.80 -18.99 7.92
CA TRP A 105 2.49 -18.77 8.55
C TRP A 105 1.61 -20.02 8.49
N TRP A 106 1.52 -20.65 7.32
CA TRP A 106 0.68 -21.83 7.10
C TRP A 106 1.10 -23.04 7.93
N VAL A 107 2.40 -23.22 8.20
CA VAL A 107 2.89 -24.39 8.97
C VAL A 107 2.63 -24.24 10.47
N PHE A 108 2.90 -23.07 11.04
CA PHE A 108 3.05 -22.96 12.50
C PHE A 108 1.77 -22.61 13.27
N HIS A 109 0.66 -22.27 12.59
CA HIS A 109 -0.70 -22.11 13.16
C HIS A 109 -0.79 -21.27 14.47
N SER A 110 0.18 -20.38 14.71
CA SER A 110 0.27 -19.59 15.94
C SER A 110 -0.22 -18.16 15.72
N PRO A 111 -0.96 -17.56 16.67
CA PRO A 111 -1.43 -16.16 16.56
C PRO A 111 -0.29 -15.17 16.36
N ILE A 112 0.83 -15.32 17.09
CA ILE A 112 1.97 -14.40 16.96
C ILE A 112 2.67 -14.55 15.62
N ILE A 113 2.81 -15.78 15.12
CA ILE A 113 3.43 -16.05 13.81
C ILE A 113 2.55 -15.49 12.70
N THR A 114 1.22 -15.58 12.83
CA THR A 114 0.27 -14.95 11.91
C THR A 114 0.49 -13.45 11.80
N VAL A 115 0.60 -12.75 12.93
CA VAL A 115 0.84 -11.31 12.95
C VAL A 115 2.20 -10.97 12.33
N VAL A 116 3.27 -11.63 12.77
CA VAL A 116 4.64 -11.29 12.35
C VAL A 116 4.89 -11.64 10.88
N MET A 117 4.44 -12.82 10.42
CA MET A 117 4.60 -13.22 9.02
C MET A 117 3.68 -12.41 8.10
N GLY A 118 2.43 -12.17 8.48
CA GLY A 118 1.52 -11.31 7.72
C GLY A 118 2.09 -9.90 7.52
N LEU A 119 2.66 -9.32 8.58
CA LEU A 119 3.37 -8.05 8.52
C LEU A 119 4.59 -8.09 7.60
N SER A 120 5.38 -9.17 7.68
CA SER A 120 6.58 -9.35 6.85
C SER A 120 6.24 -9.48 5.36
N VAL A 121 5.17 -10.20 5.05
CA VAL A 121 4.63 -10.35 3.69
C VAL A 121 4.13 -9.00 3.17
N ASP A 122 3.39 -8.25 3.99
CA ASP A 122 2.90 -6.92 3.61
C ASP A 122 4.07 -5.96 3.35
N PHE A 123 5.09 -5.96 4.21
CA PHE A 123 6.30 -5.16 4.05
C PHE A 123 7.06 -5.53 2.79
N ALA A 124 7.24 -6.82 2.50
CA ALA A 124 7.83 -7.29 1.24
C ALA A 124 7.02 -6.80 0.03
N GLY A 125 5.70 -6.71 0.16
CA GLY A 125 4.80 -6.10 -0.82
C GLY A 125 5.03 -4.60 -1.00
N ALA A 126 5.32 -3.85 0.06
CA ALA A 126 5.56 -2.41 -0.04
C ALA A 126 6.89 -2.05 -0.75
N LEU A 127 7.91 -2.90 -0.62
CA LEU A 127 9.28 -2.62 -1.09
C LEU A 127 9.39 -2.28 -2.59
N PRO A 128 8.77 -3.02 -3.54
CA PRO A 128 8.84 -2.68 -4.97
C PRO A 128 8.26 -1.31 -5.29
N THR A 129 7.14 -0.92 -4.67
CA THR A 129 6.56 0.42 -4.83
C THR A 129 7.44 1.49 -4.19
N ILE A 130 7.98 1.27 -2.99
CA ILE A 130 8.92 2.22 -2.36
C ILE A 130 10.13 2.46 -3.26
N ARG A 131 10.75 1.39 -3.77
CA ARG A 131 11.89 1.48 -4.69
C ARG A 131 11.50 2.22 -5.96
N LYS A 132 10.34 1.92 -6.55
CA LYS A 132 9.87 2.58 -7.76
C LYS A 132 9.68 4.08 -7.54
N VAL A 133 8.94 4.47 -6.50
CA VAL A 133 8.67 5.89 -6.22
C VAL A 133 9.94 6.65 -5.86
N TYR A 134 10.91 6.00 -5.21
CA TYR A 134 12.21 6.60 -4.96
C TYR A 134 12.91 7.05 -6.26
N HIS A 135 12.79 6.27 -7.34
CA HIS A 135 13.40 6.59 -8.64
C HIS A 135 12.50 7.41 -9.56
N ALA A 136 11.18 7.20 -9.52
CA ALA A 136 10.18 7.87 -10.36
C ALA A 136 8.95 8.26 -9.52
N PRO A 137 9.02 9.37 -8.75
CA PRO A 137 7.94 9.81 -7.87
C PRO A 137 6.59 10.05 -8.56
N GLU A 138 6.62 10.44 -9.84
CA GLU A 138 5.45 10.70 -10.69
C GLU A 138 4.74 9.43 -11.17
N SER A 139 5.32 8.26 -10.97
CA SER A 139 4.74 6.98 -11.39
C SER A 139 3.50 6.58 -10.56
N GLU A 140 3.24 7.31 -9.48
CA GLU A 140 2.21 7.06 -8.48
C GLU A 140 1.32 8.29 -8.25
N ASP A 141 0.04 8.07 -7.96
CA ASP A 141 -0.93 9.15 -7.79
C ASP A 141 -0.80 9.82 -6.42
N ARG A 142 -0.55 11.14 -6.42
CA ARG A 142 -0.37 11.93 -5.19
C ARG A 142 -1.60 11.94 -4.31
N LEU A 143 -2.78 12.10 -4.90
CA LEU A 143 -4.03 12.25 -4.15
C LEU A 143 -4.37 10.94 -3.44
N ALA A 144 -4.24 9.80 -4.13
CA ALA A 144 -4.44 8.49 -3.55
C ALA A 144 -3.50 8.25 -2.36
N TRP A 145 -2.19 8.53 -2.51
CA TRP A 145 -1.23 8.32 -1.43
C TRP A 145 -1.44 9.27 -0.24
N ILE A 146 -1.91 10.51 -0.47
CA ILE A 146 -2.37 11.41 0.59
C ILE A 146 -3.56 10.82 1.34
N LEU A 147 -4.58 10.32 0.62
CA LEU A 147 -5.76 9.73 1.23
C LEU A 147 -5.42 8.47 2.04
N PHE A 148 -4.52 7.62 1.52
CA PHE A 148 -4.01 6.45 2.25
C PHE A 148 -3.31 6.85 3.55
N ILE A 149 -2.35 7.79 3.53
CA ILE A 149 -1.67 8.19 4.76
C ILE A 149 -2.62 8.90 5.73
N SER A 150 -3.58 9.70 5.25
CA SER A 150 -4.60 10.32 6.10
C SER A 150 -5.46 9.27 6.80
N GLY A 151 -5.96 8.26 6.06
CA GLY A 151 -6.70 7.13 6.63
C GLY A 151 -5.88 6.36 7.66
N ASN A 152 -4.63 6.02 7.34
CA ASN A 152 -3.74 5.29 8.26
C ASN A 152 -3.37 6.11 9.51
N THR A 153 -3.26 7.43 9.40
CA THR A 153 -3.03 8.33 10.53
C THR A 153 -4.24 8.34 11.47
N LEU A 154 -5.47 8.44 10.92
CA LEU A 154 -6.68 8.35 11.73
C LEU A 154 -6.82 6.97 12.39
N ASN A 155 -6.45 5.89 11.68
CA ASN A 155 -6.47 4.55 12.23
C ASN A 155 -5.54 4.41 13.44
N LEU A 156 -4.36 5.05 13.39
CA LEU A 156 -3.41 5.07 14.52
C LEU A 156 -4.01 5.75 15.76
N PHE A 157 -4.77 6.85 15.57
CA PHE A 157 -5.47 7.54 16.66
C PHE A 157 -6.72 6.80 17.16
N ALA A 158 -7.24 5.85 16.39
CA ALA A 158 -8.39 5.02 16.80
C ALA A 158 -8.00 3.87 17.75
N ILE A 159 -6.70 3.63 17.98
CA ILE A 159 -6.23 2.55 18.86
C ILE A 159 -6.53 2.90 20.32
N GLU A 160 -7.40 2.10 20.95
CA GLU A 160 -7.75 2.25 22.35
C GLU A 160 -6.80 1.50 23.30
N ALA A 161 -6.34 0.32 22.88
CA ALA A 161 -5.49 -0.56 23.68
C ALA A 161 -4.15 -0.81 23.00
N TRP A 162 -3.10 -0.14 23.48
CA TRP A 162 -1.73 -0.27 22.97
C TRP A 162 -1.08 -1.56 23.44
N SER A 163 -1.44 -2.66 22.79
CA SER A 163 -0.73 -3.94 22.86
C SER A 163 -0.02 -4.21 21.54
N PHE A 164 1.03 -5.04 21.57
CA PHE A 164 1.78 -5.39 20.35
C PHE A 164 0.86 -5.93 19.24
N ALA A 165 -0.04 -6.84 19.57
CA ALA A 165 -0.94 -7.48 18.60
C ALA A 165 -1.93 -6.50 17.93
N ILE A 166 -2.32 -5.44 18.64
CA ILE A 166 -3.28 -4.45 18.13
C ILE A 166 -2.56 -3.31 17.39
N ALA A 167 -1.43 -2.83 17.92
CA ALA A 167 -0.80 -1.62 17.44
C ALA A 167 0.21 -1.83 16.30
N VAL A 168 0.83 -3.00 16.20
CA VAL A 168 1.96 -3.22 15.26
C VAL A 168 1.56 -2.98 13.80
N TYR A 169 0.38 -3.43 13.37
CA TYR A 169 -0.07 -3.30 11.99
C TYR A 169 -0.48 -1.85 11.64
N PRO A 170 -1.30 -1.13 12.44
CA PRO A 170 -1.55 0.29 12.22
C PRO A 170 -0.28 1.17 12.19
N VAL A 171 0.67 0.92 13.12
CA VAL A 171 1.96 1.64 13.14
C VAL A 171 2.72 1.39 11.85
N TYR A 172 2.83 0.14 11.43
CA TYR A 172 3.47 -0.21 10.16
C TYR A 172 2.78 0.45 8.97
N MET A 173 1.45 0.39 8.87
CA MET A 173 0.70 0.97 7.77
C MET A 173 0.93 2.48 7.67
N PHE A 174 0.95 3.18 8.81
CA PHE A 174 1.30 4.59 8.88
C PHE A 174 2.73 4.85 8.35
N LEU A 175 3.72 4.07 8.80
CA LEU A 175 5.12 4.23 8.37
C LEU A 175 5.31 3.92 6.88
N ALA A 176 4.74 2.82 6.39
CA ALA A 176 4.86 2.39 5.00
C ALA A 176 4.17 3.36 4.05
N SER A 177 2.89 3.67 4.29
CA SER A 177 2.16 4.64 3.47
C SER A 177 2.73 6.05 3.59
N GLY A 178 3.24 6.44 4.77
CA GLY A 178 3.91 7.72 4.99
C GLY A 178 5.21 7.82 4.22
N THR A 179 5.99 6.74 4.16
CA THR A 179 7.21 6.67 3.34
C THR A 179 6.89 6.83 1.87
N ILE A 180 5.89 6.11 1.36
CA ILE A 180 5.49 6.21 -0.04
C ILE A 180 4.95 7.61 -0.35
N ALA A 181 4.04 8.14 0.48
CA ALA A 181 3.50 9.49 0.32
C ALA A 181 4.59 10.56 0.34
N ALA A 182 5.56 10.48 1.27
CA ALA A 182 6.67 11.42 1.33
C ALA A 182 7.54 11.39 0.07
N LEU A 183 7.81 10.20 -0.47
CA LEU A 183 8.57 10.05 -1.72
C LEU A 183 7.79 10.57 -2.93
N VAL A 184 6.48 10.28 -3.02
CA VAL A 184 5.57 10.76 -4.08
C VAL A 184 5.44 12.30 -4.08
N LEU A 185 5.44 12.92 -2.90
CA LEU A 185 5.28 14.36 -2.72
C LEU A 185 6.58 15.16 -2.81
N ARG A 186 7.74 14.48 -2.86
CA ARG A 186 9.06 15.13 -2.89
C ARG A 186 9.15 16.14 -4.05
N PRO A 187 9.40 17.44 -3.77
CA PRO A 187 9.65 18.43 -4.80
C PRO A 187 10.90 18.05 -5.60
N ARG A 188 10.81 18.11 -6.93
CA ARG A 188 11.99 17.95 -7.80
C ARG A 188 12.90 19.16 -7.60
N LEU A 189 14.11 18.95 -7.10
CA LEU A 189 15.21 19.89 -7.37
C LEU A 189 15.46 19.86 -8.88
N GLY A 190 15.26 21.01 -9.53
CA GLY A 190 14.89 21.09 -10.94
C GLY A 190 15.89 20.47 -11.93
N THR A 191 15.36 19.68 -12.86
CA THR A 191 15.88 19.66 -14.23
C THR A 191 15.39 20.93 -14.93
N ASN A 192 15.97 22.07 -14.55
CA ASN A 192 15.76 23.32 -15.25
C ASN A 192 16.62 23.32 -16.53
N ARG A 193 15.94 23.35 -17.68
CA ARG A 193 16.40 23.76 -19.01
C ARG A 193 17.83 24.35 -19.07
N ARG A 194 18.81 23.57 -19.54
CA ARG A 194 20.05 24.06 -20.15
C ARG A 194 20.11 23.69 -21.64
N SER A 195 19.12 24.13 -22.43
CA SER A 195 19.16 23.87 -23.87
C SER A 195 18.59 25.02 -24.73
N VAL A 196 18.52 26.26 -24.21
CA VAL A 196 17.91 27.38 -24.97
C VAL A 196 18.76 28.66 -25.02
N GLN A 197 20.01 28.71 -24.53
CA GLN A 197 20.76 29.97 -24.54
C GLN A 197 22.21 29.97 -25.03
N ASP A 198 22.73 28.86 -25.56
CA ASP A 198 24.07 28.84 -26.19
C ASP A 198 24.02 28.84 -27.73
N GLY A 199 22.88 29.21 -28.31
CA GLY A 199 22.58 29.01 -29.73
C GLY A 199 22.52 30.27 -30.61
N ASN A 200 23.04 31.43 -30.20
CA ASN A 200 23.27 32.53 -31.15
C ASN A 200 24.19 33.64 -30.62
N ILE A 201 25.50 33.42 -30.70
CA ILE A 201 26.51 34.48 -30.87
C ILE A 201 27.49 33.96 -31.93
N SER A 202 27.85 34.82 -32.90
CA SER A 202 28.58 34.59 -34.17
C SER A 202 27.72 33.98 -35.27
N VAL A 203 27.43 34.65 -36.40
CA VAL A 203 28.28 35.46 -37.31
C VAL A 203 27.54 36.71 -37.76
#